data_AF-A0A1D6LG57-F1
#
_entry.id   AF-A0A1D6LG57-F1
#
_cell.length_a   1.000
_cell.length_b   1.000
_cell.length_c   1.000
_cell.angle_alpha   90.00
_cell.angle_beta   90.00
_cell.angle_gamma   90.00
#
_symmetry.space_group_name_H-M   'P 1'
#
loop_
_entity.id
_entity.type
_entity.pdbx_description
1 polymer ?
#
loop_
_entity_poly.entity_id
_entity_poly.type
_entity_poly.pdbx_seq_one_letter_code
_entity_poly.pdbx_strand_id
1 'polypeptide(L)'
;MRSLKSIYWQVTGIDDQLKTIGMEILENCDGLPLAIKVIGGLLSTEYPSEHEWKSVLNKPAWSLTGLPPELDNRIYLSYEDLSPQLKQCFLYCSLFPKGVNIIHGVVTKMWISEGFIQPPDGSSNSSPQYGFEEIASEYYQELIKRNLIEPIIEYSLTGFRCTIHDVVRTFAEYMAREESLVVVGREQAATGIGGGGGMHVKDTFTLR
;
A
#
# COMPACT_ATOMS: atom_id res chain seq x y z
N MET A 1 -18.31 22.59 38.69
CA MET A 1 -17.31 22.58 37.59
C MET A 1 -16.41 21.34 37.55
N ARG A 2 -16.24 20.55 38.62
CA ARG A 2 -15.39 19.33 38.59
C ARG A 2 -16.02 18.14 37.83
N SER A 3 -17.35 18.05 37.74
CA SER A 3 -18.03 16.96 37.02
C SER A 3 -18.00 17.09 35.49
N LEU A 4 -18.00 18.32 34.94
CA LEU A 4 -17.97 18.51 33.49
C LEU A 4 -16.60 18.21 32.88
N LYS A 5 -15.50 18.46 33.59
CA LYS A 5 -14.16 18.02 33.15
C LYS A 5 -14.02 16.49 33.18
N SER A 6 -14.61 15.82 34.18
CA SER A 6 -14.61 14.36 34.28
C SER A 6 -15.41 13.70 33.15
N ILE A 7 -16.57 14.26 32.81
CA ILE A 7 -17.39 13.80 31.69
C ILE A 7 -16.72 14.12 30.35
N TYR A 8 -16.08 15.30 30.23
CA TYR A 8 -15.34 15.66 29.02
C TYR A 8 -14.21 14.67 28.72
N TRP A 9 -13.45 14.23 29.73
CA TRP A 9 -12.44 13.18 29.56
C TRP A 9 -13.02 11.78 29.33
N GLN A 10 -14.20 11.47 29.88
CA GLN A 10 -14.91 10.21 29.57
C GLN A 10 -15.49 10.19 28.15
N VAL A 11 -15.86 11.35 27.60
CA VAL A 11 -16.44 11.51 26.26
C VAL A 11 -15.36 11.63 25.18
N THR A 12 -14.16 12.12 25.51
CA THR A 12 -13.02 12.21 24.59
C THR A 12 -12.05 11.03 24.69
N GLY A 13 -12.41 9.97 25.43
CA GLY A 13 -11.57 8.86 25.90
C GLY A 13 -10.53 8.33 24.91
N ILE A 14 -9.45 9.07 24.71
CA ILE A 14 -8.19 8.51 24.25
C ILE A 14 -7.59 7.91 25.52
N ASP A 15 -7.72 6.59 25.60
CA ASP A 15 -7.09 5.73 26.59
C ASP A 15 -5.63 6.19 26.80
N ASP A 16 -5.22 6.43 28.04
CA ASP A 16 -3.85 6.85 28.36
C ASP A 16 -2.83 5.81 27.87
N GLN A 17 -3.24 4.55 27.72
CA GLN A 17 -2.44 3.51 27.07
C GLN A 17 -2.27 3.76 25.57
N LEU A 18 -3.34 4.14 24.87
CA LEU A 18 -3.28 4.46 23.43
C LEU A 18 -2.39 5.69 23.17
N LYS A 19 -2.41 6.68 24.07
CA LYS A 19 -1.47 7.81 24.01
C LYS A 19 -0.02 7.35 24.15
N THR A 20 0.24 6.45 25.09
CA THR A 20 1.60 5.91 25.32
C THR A 20 2.12 5.21 24.07
N ILE A 21 1.31 4.32 23.48
CA ILE A 21 1.67 3.62 22.23
C ILE A 21 1.84 4.59 21.07
N GLY A 22 0.95 5.59 20.96
CA GLY A 22 1.07 6.64 19.96
C GLY A 22 2.39 7.41 20.05
N MET A 23 2.86 7.70 21.27
CA MET A 23 4.16 8.35 21.46
C MET A 23 5.33 7.45 21.03
N GLU A 24 5.30 6.15 21.35
CA GLU A 24 6.32 5.19 20.88
C GLU A 24 6.34 5.09 19.35
N ILE A 25 5.17 5.08 18.70
CA ILE A 25 5.08 5.09 17.23
C ILE A 25 5.67 6.39 16.65
N LEU A 26 5.41 7.54 17.29
CA LEU A 26 5.97 8.82 16.84
C LEU A 26 7.49 8.87 16.98
N GLU A 27 8.05 8.27 18.02
CA GLU A 27 9.49 8.11 18.18
C GLU A 27 10.08 7.30 17.01
N ASN A 28 9.43 6.21 16.59
CA ASN A 28 9.83 5.43 15.42
C ASN A 28 9.71 6.18 14.08
N CYS A 29 9.05 7.34 14.04
CA CYS A 29 8.95 8.19 12.85
C CYS A 29 10.10 9.20 12.73
N ASP A 30 11.04 9.26 13.69
CA ASP A 30 12.19 10.18 13.72
C ASP A 30 11.83 11.68 13.55
N GLY A 31 10.59 12.05 13.87
CA GLY A 31 10.10 13.43 13.69
C GLY A 31 9.91 13.87 12.22
N LEU A 32 10.00 12.95 11.26
CA LEU A 32 9.80 13.24 9.83
C LEU A 32 8.32 13.52 9.55
N PRO A 33 7.93 14.71 9.06
CA PRO A 33 6.51 15.04 8.86
C PRO A 33 5.76 14.08 7.93
N LEU A 34 6.43 13.61 6.86
CA LEU A 34 5.85 12.65 5.93
C LEU A 34 5.63 11.28 6.60
N ALA A 35 6.60 10.78 7.37
CA ALA A 35 6.48 9.51 8.07
C ALA A 35 5.31 9.56 9.09
N ILE A 36 5.20 10.66 9.84
CA ILE A 36 4.10 10.88 10.78
C ILE A 36 2.74 10.86 10.06
N LYS A 37 2.62 11.56 8.92
CA LYS A 37 1.39 11.54 8.11
C LYS A 37 1.03 10.15 7.61
N VAL A 38 1.99 9.44 7.06
CA VAL A 38 1.78 8.10 6.49
C VAL A 38 1.35 7.10 7.58
N ILE A 39 2.05 7.09 8.72
CA ILE A 39 1.72 6.20 9.83
C ILE A 39 0.42 6.60 10.51
N GLY A 40 0.17 7.91 10.69
CA GLY A 40 -1.11 8.40 11.20
C GLY A 40 -2.28 8.01 10.28
N GLY A 41 -2.05 8.04 8.97
CA GLY A 41 -3.00 7.58 7.96
C GLY A 41 -3.27 6.08 8.06
N LEU A 42 -2.22 5.26 8.18
CA LEU A 42 -2.33 3.82 8.45
C LEU A 42 -3.11 3.53 9.74
N LEU A 43 -2.76 4.16 10.86
CA LEU A 43 -3.49 3.95 12.12
C LEU A 43 -4.96 4.38 12.05
N SER A 44 -5.31 5.32 11.17
CA SER A 44 -6.69 5.75 10.97
C SER A 44 -7.54 4.73 10.20
N THR A 45 -6.92 3.76 9.51
CA THR A 45 -7.65 2.64 8.88
C THR A 45 -8.01 1.56 9.89
N GLU A 46 -7.30 1.52 11.02
CA GLU A 46 -7.54 0.57 12.10
C GLU A 46 -8.56 1.06 13.13
N TYR A 47 -9.15 0.11 13.86
CA TYR A 47 -9.93 0.45 15.04
C TYR A 47 -9.00 0.99 16.14
N PRO A 48 -9.31 2.14 16.78
CA PRO A 48 -8.43 2.77 17.76
C PRO A 48 -8.42 2.00 19.09
N SER A 49 -7.72 0.87 19.12
CA SER A 49 -7.52 0.03 20.28
C SER A 49 -6.03 -0.22 20.53
N GLU A 50 -5.71 -0.51 21.78
CA GLU A 50 -4.37 -0.92 22.20
C GLU A 50 -3.82 -2.07 21.34
N HIS A 51 -4.66 -3.07 21.07
CA HIS A 51 -4.28 -4.26 20.31
C HIS A 51 -3.81 -3.91 18.89
N GLU A 52 -4.63 -3.17 18.14
CA GLU A 52 -4.30 -2.82 16.75
C GLU A 52 -3.08 -1.90 16.65
N TRP A 53 -2.98 -0.90 17.53
CA TRP A 53 -1.85 0.02 17.51
C TRP A 53 -0.53 -0.66 17.94
N LYS A 54 -0.59 -1.57 18.91
CA LYS A 54 0.57 -2.42 19.26
C LYS A 54 0.95 -3.36 18.13
N SER A 55 -0.02 -3.90 17.39
CA SER A 55 0.26 -4.72 16.21
C SER A 55 1.11 -3.95 15.20
N VAL A 56 0.71 -2.72 14.89
CA VAL A 56 1.49 -1.82 14.01
C VAL A 56 2.87 -1.50 14.60
N LEU A 57 2.95 -1.12 15.88
CA LEU A 57 4.22 -0.81 16.55
C LEU A 57 5.22 -1.98 16.53
N ASN A 58 4.72 -3.21 16.65
CA ASN A 58 5.55 -4.41 16.69
C ASN A 58 5.86 -5.01 15.30
N LYS A 59 5.42 -4.39 14.20
CA LYS A 59 5.72 -4.90 12.84
C LYS A 59 7.24 -4.90 12.62
N PRO A 60 7.85 -5.99 12.12
CA PRO A 60 9.29 -6.04 11.87
C PRO A 60 9.75 -5.04 10.80
N ALA A 61 8.82 -4.56 9.97
CA ALA A 61 9.12 -3.67 8.87
C ALA A 61 9.64 -2.28 9.30
N TRP A 62 9.48 -1.87 10.56
CA TRP A 62 10.14 -0.67 11.12
C TRP A 62 11.67 -0.69 10.92
N SER A 63 12.27 -1.90 10.97
CA SER A 63 13.72 -2.11 10.89
C SER A 63 14.10 -3.04 9.71
N LEU A 64 13.32 -3.02 8.63
CA LEU A 64 13.58 -3.86 7.46
C LEU A 64 14.96 -3.53 6.87
N THR A 65 15.82 -4.55 6.77
CA THR A 65 17.15 -4.46 6.17
C THR A 65 17.12 -5.19 4.83
N GLY A 66 17.03 -4.44 3.73
CA GLY A 66 16.87 -5.02 2.40
C GLY A 66 16.23 -4.08 1.39
N LEU A 67 15.52 -3.06 1.86
CA LEU A 67 15.16 -1.92 1.02
C LEU A 67 16.41 -1.05 0.76
N PRO A 68 16.52 -0.43 -0.43
CA PRO A 68 17.53 0.58 -0.68
C PRO A 68 17.53 1.65 0.42
N PRO A 69 18.70 2.20 0.81
CA PRO A 69 18.80 3.23 1.86
C PRO A 69 17.93 4.48 1.62
N GLU A 70 17.56 4.73 0.37
CA GLU A 70 16.73 5.87 -0.04
C GLU A 70 15.24 5.65 0.20
N LEU A 71 14.82 4.42 0.51
CA LEU A 71 13.41 4.10 0.77
C LEU A 71 13.08 4.15 2.24
N ASP A 72 11.90 4.68 2.53
CA ASP A 72 11.43 4.84 3.90
C ASP A 72 10.58 3.64 4.35
N ASN A 73 11.05 2.94 5.37
CA ASN A 73 10.36 1.82 6.01
C ASN A 73 8.93 2.17 6.47
N ARG A 74 8.65 3.44 6.82
CA ARG A 74 7.31 3.87 7.23
C ARG A 74 6.32 3.89 6.07
N ILE A 75 6.81 4.21 4.88
CA ILE A 75 6.02 4.10 3.63
C ILE A 75 5.79 2.61 3.32
N TYR A 76 6.82 1.77 3.49
CA TYR A 76 6.66 0.32 3.34
C TYR A 76 5.60 -0.26 4.28
N LEU A 77 5.56 0.15 5.55
CA LEU A 77 4.54 -0.31 6.50
C LEU A 77 3.11 0.00 6.04
N SER A 78 2.88 1.21 5.52
CA SER A 78 1.58 1.60 4.97
C SER A 78 1.26 0.85 3.68
N TYR A 79 2.27 0.62 2.82
CA TYR A 79 2.16 -0.12 1.57
C TYR A 79 1.85 -1.61 1.79
N GLU A 80 2.57 -2.28 2.68
CA GLU A 80 2.45 -3.72 2.95
C GLU A 80 1.04 -4.07 3.43
N ASP A 81 0.42 -3.15 4.16
CA ASP A 81 -0.93 -3.26 4.71
C ASP A 81 -2.05 -3.09 3.67
N LEU A 82 -1.75 -2.52 2.49
CA LEU A 82 -2.72 -2.37 1.42
C LEU A 82 -3.16 -3.74 0.87
N SER A 83 -4.42 -3.84 0.45
CA SER A 83 -4.91 -4.98 -0.33
C SER A 83 -4.13 -5.14 -1.64
N PRO A 84 -4.01 -6.35 -2.21
CA PRO A 84 -3.26 -6.57 -3.44
C PRO A 84 -3.69 -5.67 -4.60
N GLN A 85 -5.00 -5.46 -4.77
CA GLN A 85 -5.56 -4.60 -5.81
C GLN A 85 -5.22 -3.13 -5.56
N LEU A 86 -5.26 -2.69 -4.30
CA LEU A 86 -4.92 -1.32 -3.93
C LEU A 86 -3.42 -1.04 -4.09
N LYS A 87 -2.56 -2.03 -3.86
CA LYS A 87 -1.12 -1.94 -4.21
C LYS A 87 -0.93 -1.65 -5.68
N GLN A 88 -1.60 -2.39 -6.57
CA GLN A 88 -1.51 -2.14 -8.01
C GLN A 88 -1.98 -0.73 -8.39
N CYS A 89 -3.09 -0.27 -7.80
CA CYS A 89 -3.60 1.09 -8.01
C CYS A 89 -2.58 2.16 -7.57
N PHE A 90 -1.97 1.98 -6.39
CA PHE A 90 -0.92 2.86 -5.87
C PHE A 90 0.33 2.88 -6.76
N LEU A 91 0.83 1.70 -7.16
CA LEU A 91 2.00 1.60 -8.04
C LEU A 91 1.73 2.25 -9.39
N TYR A 92 0.52 2.11 -9.94
CA TYR A 92 0.13 2.76 -11.20
C TYR A 92 0.21 4.28 -11.11
N CYS A 93 -0.09 4.88 -9.95
CA CYS A 93 0.03 6.33 -9.75
C CYS A 93 1.47 6.83 -9.98
N SER A 94 2.49 5.99 -9.77
CA SER A 94 3.89 6.37 -10.02
C SER A 94 4.20 6.65 -11.49
N LEU A 95 3.41 6.08 -12.42
CA LEU A 95 3.57 6.25 -13.87
C LEU A 95 3.19 7.67 -14.35
N PHE A 96 2.43 8.42 -13.56
CA PHE A 96 2.09 9.80 -13.89
C PHE A 96 3.35 10.67 -13.79
N PRO A 97 3.67 11.51 -14.80
CA PRO A 97 4.86 12.34 -14.76
C PRO A 97 4.90 13.25 -13.53
N LYS A 98 6.10 13.53 -13.04
CA LYS A 98 6.30 14.48 -11.92
C LYS A 98 5.68 15.84 -12.26
N GLY A 99 4.94 16.41 -11.30
CA GLY A 99 4.25 17.70 -11.46
C GLY A 99 2.90 17.62 -12.19
N VAL A 100 2.48 16.44 -12.65
CA VAL A 100 1.13 16.23 -13.19
C VAL A 100 0.20 15.78 -12.07
N ASN A 101 -0.95 16.44 -11.98
CA ASN A 101 -1.98 16.10 -10.99
C ASN A 101 -2.70 14.82 -11.36
N ILE A 102 -2.93 13.97 -10.38
CA ILE A 102 -3.80 12.80 -10.46
C ILE A 102 -5.23 13.29 -10.30
N ILE A 103 -6.03 13.21 -11.36
CA ILE A 103 -7.44 13.62 -11.35
C ILE A 103 -8.28 12.39 -11.00
N HIS A 104 -9.08 12.48 -9.93
CA HIS A 104 -9.84 11.37 -9.37
C HIS A 104 -10.60 10.56 -10.44
N GLY A 105 -11.50 11.20 -11.20
CA GLY A 105 -12.31 10.49 -12.20
C GLY A 105 -11.54 9.98 -13.43
N VAL A 106 -10.29 10.40 -13.62
CA VAL A 106 -9.42 9.91 -14.71
C VAL A 106 -8.68 8.67 -14.24
N VAL A 107 -8.04 8.73 -13.07
CA VAL A 107 -7.23 7.62 -12.56
C VAL A 107 -8.08 6.40 -12.21
N THR A 108 -9.28 6.59 -11.67
CA THR A 108 -10.19 5.47 -11.36
C THR A 108 -10.61 4.73 -12.62
N LYS A 109 -10.92 5.44 -13.71
CA LYS A 109 -11.23 4.81 -15.01
C LYS A 109 -10.04 4.05 -15.58
N MET A 110 -8.82 4.57 -15.39
CA MET A 110 -7.61 3.86 -15.80
C MET A 110 -7.47 2.55 -15.01
N TRP A 111 -7.58 2.57 -13.68
CA TRP A 111 -7.52 1.35 -12.86
C TRP A 111 -8.57 0.30 -13.25
N ILE A 112 -9.79 0.74 -13.57
CA ILE A 112 -10.84 -0.15 -14.06
C ILE A 112 -10.45 -0.75 -15.42
N SER A 113 -9.92 0.05 -16.34
CA SER A 113 -9.50 -0.43 -17.67
C SER A 113 -8.32 -1.39 -17.63
N GLU A 114 -7.42 -1.24 -16.65
CA GLU A 114 -6.29 -2.15 -16.41
C GLU A 114 -6.72 -3.43 -15.67
N GLY A 115 -7.97 -3.50 -15.21
CA GLY A 115 -8.52 -4.68 -14.52
C GLY A 115 -8.06 -4.83 -13.06
N PHE A 116 -7.54 -3.76 -12.44
CA PHE A 116 -7.14 -3.80 -11.02
C PHE A 116 -8.36 -3.88 -10.10
N ILE A 117 -9.50 -3.37 -10.56
CA ILE A 117 -10.75 -3.36 -9.80
C ILE A 117 -11.54 -4.63 -10.10
N GLN A 118 -11.70 -5.49 -9.08
CA GLN A 118 -12.45 -6.74 -9.19
C GLN A 118 -13.73 -6.67 -8.34
N PRO A 119 -14.82 -7.30 -8.78
CA PRO A 119 -16.03 -7.34 -7.99
C PRO A 119 -15.81 -8.20 -6.74
N PRO A 120 -16.45 -7.89 -5.61
CA PRO A 120 -16.52 -8.81 -4.49
C PRO A 120 -17.16 -10.12 -4.96
N ASP A 121 -16.57 -11.25 -4.59
CA ASP A 121 -17.04 -12.58 -4.98
C ASP A 121 -18.57 -12.72 -4.77
N GLY A 122 -19.33 -12.90 -5.86
CA GLY A 122 -20.76 -13.25 -5.82
C GLY A 122 -21.77 -12.23 -6.34
N SER A 123 -21.38 -11.00 -6.73
CA SER A 123 -22.32 -10.02 -7.29
C SER A 123 -22.29 -10.02 -8.83
N SER A 124 -22.91 -11.02 -9.44
CA SER A 124 -23.01 -11.16 -10.91
C SER A 124 -24.30 -10.59 -11.51
N ASN A 125 -25.14 -9.89 -10.74
CA ASN A 125 -26.52 -9.57 -11.15
C ASN A 125 -26.96 -8.10 -10.96
N SER A 126 -26.14 -7.13 -11.38
CA SER A 126 -26.58 -5.78 -11.77
C SER A 126 -25.40 -5.06 -12.43
N SER A 127 -25.66 -4.16 -13.38
CA SER A 127 -24.68 -3.49 -14.25
C SER A 127 -23.27 -3.31 -13.63
N PRO A 128 -22.25 -4.09 -14.05
CA PRO A 128 -20.98 -4.22 -13.32
C PRO A 128 -20.17 -2.92 -13.25
N GLN A 129 -20.40 -2.01 -14.19
CA GLN A 129 -19.73 -0.71 -14.25
C GLN A 129 -20.00 0.20 -13.04
N TYR A 130 -21.20 0.19 -12.45
CA TYR A 130 -21.49 1.06 -11.30
C TYR A 130 -20.75 0.63 -10.04
N GLY A 131 -20.54 -0.69 -9.85
CA GLY A 131 -19.79 -1.20 -8.71
C GLY A 131 -18.29 -0.93 -8.81
N PHE A 132 -17.70 -0.98 -10.01
CA PHE A 132 -16.28 -0.72 -10.19
C PHE A 132 -15.89 0.74 -9.94
N GLU A 133 -16.74 1.70 -10.35
CA GLU A 133 -16.47 3.11 -10.09
C GLU A 133 -16.51 3.42 -8.58
N GLU A 134 -17.42 2.80 -7.83
CA GLU A 134 -17.51 2.94 -6.37
C GLU A 134 -16.27 2.36 -5.68
N ILE A 135 -15.88 1.11 -5.99
CA ILE A 135 -14.69 0.46 -5.43
C ILE A 135 -13.42 1.25 -5.78
N ALA A 136 -13.29 1.71 -7.03
CA ALA A 136 -12.15 2.52 -7.45
C ALA A 136 -12.10 3.86 -6.69
N SER A 137 -13.25 4.47 -6.43
CA SER A 137 -13.35 5.69 -5.63
C SER A 137 -12.96 5.43 -4.17
N GLU A 138 -13.38 4.31 -3.57
CA GLU A 138 -12.97 3.91 -2.22
C GLU A 138 -11.46 3.73 -2.12
N TYR A 139 -10.85 3.04 -3.09
CA TYR A 139 -9.39 2.89 -3.19
C TYR A 139 -8.68 4.23 -3.29
N TYR A 140 -9.19 5.13 -4.12
CA TYR A 140 -8.63 6.48 -4.24
C TYR A 140 -8.69 7.25 -2.91
N GLN A 141 -9.82 7.18 -2.19
CA GLN A 141 -9.97 7.80 -0.88
C GLN A 141 -9.06 7.15 0.18
N GLU A 142 -8.86 5.83 0.12
CA GLU A 142 -7.96 5.14 1.04
C GLU A 142 -6.50 5.57 0.84
N LEU A 143 -6.04 5.75 -0.41
CA LEU A 143 -4.69 6.28 -0.69
C LEU A 143 -4.52 7.70 -0.14
N ILE A 144 -5.56 8.54 -0.20
CA ILE A 144 -5.56 9.87 0.43
C ILE A 144 -5.49 9.74 1.95
N LYS A 145 -6.34 8.90 2.55
CA LYS A 145 -6.42 8.68 3.99
C LYS A 145 -5.09 8.20 4.56
N ARG A 146 -4.37 7.35 3.82
CA ARG A 146 -3.04 6.84 4.15
C ARG A 146 -1.90 7.80 3.80
N ASN A 147 -2.19 8.99 3.27
CA ASN A 147 -1.22 9.99 2.79
C ASN A 147 -0.21 9.45 1.76
N LEU A 148 -0.62 8.45 0.96
CA LEU A 148 0.18 7.92 -0.15
C LEU A 148 0.00 8.75 -1.42
N ILE A 149 -1.14 9.43 -1.53
CA ILE A 149 -1.37 10.56 -2.42
C ILE A 149 -1.92 11.71 -1.60
N GLU A 150 -1.63 12.96 -1.97
CA GLU A 150 -2.02 14.14 -1.21
C GLU A 150 -2.91 15.08 -2.05
N PRO A 151 -4.09 15.49 -1.57
CA PRO A 151 -4.90 16.50 -2.23
C PRO A 151 -4.14 17.83 -2.35
N ILE A 152 -4.25 18.50 -3.50
CA ILE A 152 -3.75 19.87 -3.63
C ILE A 152 -4.63 20.84 -2.84
N ILE A 153 -4.08 21.98 -2.44
CA ILE A 153 -4.71 22.93 -1.50
C ILE A 153 -6.12 23.31 -1.93
N GLU A 154 -6.32 23.61 -3.22
CA GLU A 154 -7.61 24.02 -3.79
C GLU A 154 -8.69 22.94 -3.71
N TYR A 155 -8.29 21.67 -3.60
CA TYR A 155 -9.18 20.52 -3.54
C TYR A 155 -8.99 19.70 -2.27
N SER A 156 -8.48 20.31 -1.19
CA SER A 156 -8.22 19.64 0.09
C SER A 156 -9.46 18.98 0.70
N LEU A 157 -10.65 19.55 0.48
CA LEU A 157 -11.92 18.99 0.97
C LEU A 157 -12.51 17.89 0.09
N THR A 158 -12.18 17.89 -1.21
CA THR A 158 -12.82 16.98 -2.19
C THR A 158 -11.90 15.87 -2.66
N GLY A 159 -10.58 16.03 -2.51
CA GLY A 159 -9.59 15.13 -3.08
C GLY A 159 -9.62 15.07 -4.61
N PHE A 160 -10.30 16.01 -5.29
CA PHE A 160 -10.54 15.91 -6.74
C PHE A 160 -9.25 15.88 -7.56
N ARG A 161 -8.20 16.55 -7.07
CA ARG A 161 -6.85 16.52 -7.63
C ARG A 161 -5.85 16.23 -6.53
N CYS A 162 -5.02 15.22 -6.75
CA CYS A 162 -3.93 14.86 -5.85
C CYS A 162 -2.58 14.92 -6.56
N THR A 163 -1.53 14.97 -5.75
CA THR A 163 -0.14 14.76 -6.15
C THR A 163 0.45 13.60 -5.34
N ILE A 164 1.66 13.18 -5.69
CA ILE A 164 2.44 12.22 -4.92
C ILE A 164 3.70 12.94 -4.44
N HIS A 165 3.99 12.84 -3.15
CA HIS A 165 5.25 13.33 -2.60
C HIS A 165 6.44 12.59 -3.24
N ASP A 166 7.54 13.29 -3.52
CA ASP A 166 8.68 12.74 -4.27
C ASP A 166 9.26 11.45 -3.66
N VAL A 167 9.34 11.38 -2.32
CA VAL A 167 9.79 10.18 -1.59
C VAL A 167 8.82 9.02 -1.79
N VAL A 168 7.50 9.25 -1.70
CA VAL A 168 6.48 8.21 -1.91
C VAL A 168 6.46 7.75 -3.37
N ARG A 169 6.68 8.67 -4.31
CA ARG A 169 6.84 8.35 -5.72
C ARG A 169 8.05 7.45 -5.95
N THR A 170 9.22 7.82 -5.43
CA THR A 170 10.45 7.02 -5.57
C THR A 170 10.25 5.62 -5.01
N PHE A 171 9.56 5.51 -3.87
CA PHE A 171 9.15 4.24 -3.29
C PHE A 171 8.25 3.42 -4.23
N ALA A 172 7.18 4.02 -4.76
CA ALA A 172 6.26 3.34 -5.66
C ALA A 172 6.94 2.90 -6.97
N GLU A 173 7.81 3.74 -7.53
CA GLU A 173 8.59 3.40 -8.73
C GLU A 173 9.52 2.21 -8.50
N TYR A 174 10.15 2.13 -7.33
CA TYR A 174 10.97 0.98 -6.95
C TYR A 174 10.14 -0.29 -6.84
N MET A 175 9.03 -0.25 -6.08
CA MET A 175 8.18 -1.42 -5.87
C MET A 175 7.56 -1.93 -7.20
N ALA A 176 7.16 -1.02 -8.08
CA ALA A 176 6.65 -1.37 -9.41
C ALA A 176 7.69 -2.13 -10.27
N ARG A 177 8.96 -1.72 -10.20
CA ARG A 177 10.06 -2.41 -10.89
C ARG A 177 10.28 -3.80 -10.31
N GLU A 178 10.35 -3.94 -8.99
CA GLU A 178 10.54 -5.24 -8.34
C GLU A 178 9.43 -6.23 -8.69
N GLU A 179 8.17 -5.79 -8.71
CA GLU A 179 7.05 -6.66 -9.12
C GLU A 179 7.16 -7.09 -10.60
N SER A 180 7.54 -6.18 -11.50
CA SER A 180 7.76 -6.52 -12.91
C SER A 180 8.87 -7.56 -13.12
N LEU A 181 9.96 -7.48 -12.35
CA LEU A 181 11.08 -8.41 -12.44
C LEU A 181 10.68 -9.82 -11.99
N VAL A 182 9.84 -9.92 -10.96
CA VAL A 182 9.32 -11.21 -10.47
C VAL A 182 8.43 -11.88 -11.52
N VAL A 183 7.60 -11.13 -12.24
CA VAL A 183 6.76 -11.67 -13.32
C VAL A 183 7.62 -12.22 -14.46
N VAL A 184 8.62 -11.45 -14.92
CA VAL A 184 9.53 -11.89 -16.00
C VAL A 184 10.31 -13.15 -15.61
N GLY A 185 10.79 -13.25 -14.36
CA GLY A 185 11.49 -14.44 -13.89
C GLY A 185 10.61 -15.70 -13.86
N ARG A 186 9.31 -15.55 -13.55
CA ARG A 186 8.34 -16.65 -13.56
C ARG A 186 8.00 -17.12 -14.98
N GLU A 187 7.88 -16.19 -15.93
CA GLU A 187 7.67 -16.52 -17.35
C GLU A 187 8.88 -17.25 -17.96
N GLN A 188 10.10 -16.86 -17.58
CA GLN A 188 11.32 -17.56 -18.00
C GLN A 188 11.44 -18.96 -17.37
N ALA A 189 11.02 -19.14 -16.11
CA ALA A 189 10.99 -20.45 -15.47
C ALA A 189 9.91 -21.38 -16.06
N ALA A 190 8.74 -20.84 -16.43
CA ALA A 190 7.67 -21.60 -17.07
C ALA A 190 8.00 -22.02 -18.52
N THR A 191 8.85 -21.27 -19.22
CA THR A 191 9.31 -21.58 -20.58
C THR A 191 10.55 -22.49 -20.63
N GLY A 192 11.18 -22.79 -19.48
CA GLY A 192 12.38 -23.63 -19.37
C GLY A 192 12.16 -25.16 -19.35
N ILE A 193 10.92 -25.66 -19.32
CA ILE A 193 10.63 -27.11 -19.38
C ILE A 193 10.38 -27.50 -20.84
N GLY A 194 11.45 -27.55 -21.64
CA GLY A 194 11.32 -27.82 -23.07
C GLY A 194 12.64 -28.11 -23.79
N GLY A 195 13.51 -28.95 -23.23
CA GLY A 195 14.68 -29.40 -23.97
C GLY A 195 15.63 -30.27 -23.17
N GLY A 196 15.53 -31.59 -23.31
CA GLY A 196 16.44 -32.51 -22.62
C GLY A 196 16.18 -34.00 -22.85
N GLY A 197 15.83 -34.41 -24.08
CA GLY A 197 15.76 -35.82 -24.47
C GLY A 197 17.10 -36.35 -24.99
N GLY A 198 18.15 -36.30 -24.18
CA GLY A 198 19.45 -36.92 -24.46
C GLY A 198 19.55 -38.28 -23.78
N MET A 199 19.19 -39.34 -24.51
CA MET A 199 19.28 -40.72 -24.04
C MET A 199 20.76 -41.14 -23.95
N HIS A 200 21.33 -41.14 -22.74
CA HIS A 200 22.62 -41.77 -22.47
C HIS A 200 22.36 -43.22 -22.04
N VAL A 201 22.64 -44.15 -22.96
CA VAL A 201 22.58 -45.59 -22.73
C VAL A 201 23.76 -45.98 -21.83
N LYS A 202 23.45 -46.77 -20.80
CA LYS A 202 24.35 -47.24 -19.77
C LYS A 202 25.53 -48.03 -20.34
N ASP A 203 26.66 -47.94 -19.64
CA ASP A 203 27.85 -48.78 -19.75
C ASP A 203 27.53 -50.27 -19.92
N THR A 204 28.34 -50.99 -20.72
CA THR A 204 29.05 -52.25 -20.38
C THR A 204 29.68 -52.85 -21.66
N PHE A 205 31.02 -52.94 -21.75
CA PHE A 205 31.71 -54.08 -22.40
C PHE A 205 33.19 -54.21 -21.95
N THR A 206 33.36 -54.95 -20.86
CA THR A 206 34.27 -56.09 -20.61
C THR A 206 35.50 -56.37 -21.50
N LEU A 207 36.67 -56.43 -20.84
CA LEU A 207 37.87 -57.30 -21.00
C LEU A 207 38.52 -57.48 -22.40
N ARG A 208 39.74 -56.94 -22.59
CA ARG A 208 41.04 -57.64 -22.45
C ARG A 208 42.20 -56.69 -22.70
#